data_AF-A0AAU4D4U0-F1
#
_entry.id   AF-A0AAU4D4U0-F1
#
_cell.length_a   1.000
_cell.length_b   1.000
_cell.length_c   1.000
_cell.angle_alpha   90.00
_cell.angle_beta   90.00
_cell.angle_gamma   90.00
#
_symmetry.space_group_name_H-M   'P 1'
#
loop_
_entity.id
_entity.type
_entity.pdbx_description
1 polymer ?
#
loop_
_entity_poly.entity_id
_entity_poly.type
_entity_poly.pdbx_seq_one_letter_code
_entity_poly.pdbx_strand_id
1 'polypeptide(L)'
;MPATIPHRPLRPVPFRAPNARIALRTKSPSAGPAELDGAWWPRSRDLQSELTALADVLDPLWGRITRIAVNPRHWPILPPRIFVNGHVVKVGWFTSDLDPHAILLLSYTAGRWDLLVIPPETGAPSAARLMAAASADAGPPMTATALMTAERARTGSPEAGEDGSGGVLGSHGRDQRRAMGT
;
A
#
# COMPACT_ATOMS: atom_id res chain seq x y z
N MET A 1 -57.98 0.19 30.77
CA MET A 1 -57.13 -0.84 30.12
C MET A 1 -55.93 -0.13 29.50
N PRO A 2 -54.67 -0.39 29.91
CA PRO A 2 -53.52 0.23 29.26
C PRO A 2 -53.06 -0.63 28.07
N ALA A 3 -52.89 0.01 26.91
CA ALA A 3 -52.31 -0.60 25.73
C ALA A 3 -50.78 -0.71 25.89
N THR A 4 -50.27 -1.93 25.98
CA THR A 4 -48.82 -2.20 25.93
C THR A 4 -48.34 -1.99 24.50
N ILE A 5 -47.61 -0.91 24.25
CA ILE A 5 -46.81 -0.74 23.04
C ILE A 5 -45.70 -1.81 23.11
N PRO A 6 -45.61 -2.75 22.17
CA PRO A 6 -44.50 -3.69 22.18
C PRO A 6 -43.21 -2.92 21.85
N HIS A 7 -42.33 -2.79 22.84
CA HIS A 7 -40.99 -2.29 22.63
C HIS A 7 -40.25 -3.24 21.68
N ARG A 8 -40.05 -2.81 20.43
CA ARG A 8 -39.17 -3.52 19.49
C ARG A 8 -37.75 -3.47 20.09
N PRO A 9 -37.13 -4.60 20.44
CA PRO A 9 -35.74 -4.57 20.88
C PRO A 9 -34.89 -4.03 19.72
N LEU A 10 -34.11 -2.99 20.00
CA LEU A 10 -33.10 -2.51 19.07
C LEU A 10 -32.15 -3.68 18.79
N ARG A 11 -32.05 -4.09 17.53
CA ARG A 11 -31.13 -5.13 17.11
C ARG A 11 -29.70 -4.56 17.20
N PRO A 12 -28.78 -5.15 17.97
CA PRO A 12 -27.37 -4.84 17.83
C PRO A 12 -26.96 -5.22 16.40
N VAL A 13 -26.30 -4.30 15.68
CA VAL A 13 -25.65 -4.62 14.40
C VAL A 13 -24.14 -4.54 14.59
N PRO A 14 -23.48 -5.56 15.17
CA PRO A 14 -22.03 -5.64 15.11
C PRO A 14 -21.62 -6.49 13.92
N PHE A 15 -21.04 -5.86 12.90
CA PHE A 15 -19.81 -6.38 12.30
C PHE A 15 -19.08 -5.26 11.53
N ARG A 16 -18.16 -4.57 12.21
CA ARG A 16 -17.08 -3.81 11.55
C ARG A 16 -15.89 -4.76 11.45
N ALA A 17 -15.62 -5.26 10.25
CA ALA A 17 -14.28 -5.62 9.80
C ALA A 17 -14.30 -5.63 8.27
N PRO A 18 -13.32 -4.99 7.62
CA PRO A 18 -11.91 -5.16 7.93
C PRO A 18 -11.28 -3.90 8.52
N ASN A 19 -10.55 -4.06 9.63
CA ASN A 19 -9.56 -3.07 10.03
C ASN A 19 -8.54 -2.95 8.90
N ALA A 20 -8.25 -1.73 8.45
CA ALA A 20 -7.16 -1.49 7.51
C ALA A 20 -5.87 -2.10 8.07
N ARG A 21 -5.14 -2.84 7.23
CA ARG A 21 -3.82 -3.36 7.58
C ARG A 21 -2.82 -2.22 7.39
N ILE A 22 -2.52 -1.53 8.48
CA ILE A 22 -1.68 -0.34 8.47
C ILE A 22 -0.56 -0.48 9.50
N ALA A 23 0.63 -0.01 9.14
CA ALA A 23 1.75 0.17 10.03
C ALA A 23 2.24 1.61 9.87
N LEU A 24 2.24 2.38 10.95
CA LEU A 24 2.60 3.79 10.96
C LEU A 24 3.87 4.00 11.76
N ARG A 25 4.64 5.01 11.38
CA ARG A 25 5.78 5.48 12.17
C ARG A 25 5.29 6.13 13.45
N THR A 26 6.11 6.02 14.50
CA THR A 26 5.80 6.56 15.83
C THR A 26 6.16 8.02 15.97
N LYS A 27 7.09 8.53 15.15
CA LYS A 27 7.51 9.94 15.16
C LYS A 27 6.70 10.79 14.17
N SER A 28 6.69 12.10 14.44
CA SER A 28 5.96 13.14 13.71
C SER A 28 6.05 12.97 12.18
N PRO A 29 4.99 13.34 11.41
CA PRO A 29 4.95 13.15 9.97
C PRO A 29 6.21 13.67 9.27
N SER A 30 6.66 12.91 8.29
CA SER A 30 7.83 13.18 7.45
C SER A 30 7.85 14.61 6.92
N ALA A 31 9.02 15.23 6.94
CA ALA A 31 9.22 16.60 6.47
C ALA A 31 9.34 16.70 4.94
N GLY A 32 9.31 15.59 4.19
CA GLY A 32 9.50 15.65 2.74
C GLY A 32 9.02 14.43 1.92
N PRO A 33 8.97 14.56 0.58
CA PRO A 33 8.32 13.60 -0.32
C PRO A 33 9.01 12.23 -0.45
N ALA A 34 10.24 12.11 0.05
CA ALA A 34 11.07 10.91 -0.10
C ALA A 34 11.02 9.97 1.11
N GLU A 35 10.34 10.38 2.17
CA GLU A 35 10.30 9.65 3.43
C GLU A 35 8.85 9.28 3.75
N LEU A 36 8.60 7.97 3.84
CA LEU A 36 7.29 7.39 4.10
C LEU A 36 6.92 7.52 5.58
N ASP A 37 5.64 7.74 5.84
CA ASP A 37 5.03 7.78 7.18
C ASP A 37 4.57 6.40 7.65
N GLY A 38 4.60 5.41 6.76
CA GLY A 38 4.20 4.05 7.05
C GLY A 38 3.87 3.23 5.81
N ALA A 39 3.13 2.16 6.03
CA ALA A 39 2.63 1.27 4.99
C ALA A 39 1.17 0.92 5.22
N TRP A 40 0.51 0.65 4.11
CA TRP A 40 -0.83 0.14 4.01
C TRP A 40 -0.87 -1.07 3.09
N TRP A 41 -1.45 -2.16 3.58
CA TRP A 41 -1.65 -3.39 2.82
C TRP A 41 -3.14 -3.59 2.50
N PRO A 42 -3.66 -2.99 1.42
CA PRO A 42 -5.05 -3.15 1.00
C PRO A 42 -5.40 -4.62 0.78
N ARG A 43 -6.65 -5.00 0.99
CA ARG A 43 -7.15 -6.37 0.77
C ARG A 43 -7.49 -6.65 -0.69
N SER A 44 -7.80 -5.60 -1.44
CA SER A 44 -8.23 -5.64 -2.83
C SER A 44 -7.72 -4.40 -3.60
N ARG A 45 -8.02 -4.34 -4.91
CA ARG A 45 -7.76 -3.16 -5.75
C ARG A 45 -8.98 -2.22 -5.86
N ASP A 46 -10.04 -2.46 -5.08
CA ASP A 46 -11.21 -1.60 -5.03
C ASP A 46 -10.96 -0.41 -4.10
N LEU A 47 -10.50 0.71 -4.67
CA LEU A 47 -10.13 1.89 -3.90
C LEU A 47 -11.26 2.41 -3.01
N GLN A 48 -12.53 2.27 -3.40
CA GLN A 48 -13.65 2.79 -2.61
C GLN A 48 -13.83 2.02 -1.30
N SER A 49 -13.89 0.70 -1.38
CA SER A 49 -14.02 -0.16 -0.20
C SER A 49 -12.80 -0.04 0.70
N GLU A 50 -11.61 -0.03 0.09
CA GLU A 50 -10.33 0.06 0.78
C GLU A 50 -10.13 1.42 1.48
N LEU A 51 -10.52 2.53 0.84
CA LEU A 51 -10.46 3.86 1.44
C LEU A 51 -11.45 4.01 2.60
N THR A 52 -12.61 3.35 2.52
CA THR A 52 -13.57 3.33 3.63
C THR A 52 -12.96 2.68 4.87
N ALA A 53 -12.36 1.49 4.71
CA ALA A 53 -11.66 0.81 5.79
C ALA A 53 -10.45 1.60 6.31
N LEU A 54 -9.75 2.33 5.45
CA LEU A 54 -8.61 3.15 5.82
C LEU A 54 -9.05 4.38 6.66
N ALA A 55 -10.06 5.12 6.21
CA ALA A 55 -10.59 6.27 6.94
C ALA A 55 -11.18 5.87 8.30
N ASP A 56 -11.78 4.68 8.40
CA ASP A 56 -12.29 4.13 9.66
C ASP A 56 -11.24 4.01 10.75
N VAL A 57 -9.98 3.81 10.36
CA VAL A 57 -8.83 3.73 11.27
C VAL A 57 -8.18 5.10 11.41
N LEU A 58 -8.01 5.87 10.33
CA LEU A 58 -7.22 7.09 10.35
C LEU A 58 -7.97 8.35 10.79
N ASP A 59 -9.27 8.47 10.51
CA ASP A 59 -10.05 9.66 10.89
C ASP A 59 -9.97 9.93 12.42
N PRO A 60 -10.06 8.92 13.31
CA PRO A 60 -9.90 9.13 14.75
C PRO A 60 -8.44 9.27 15.23
N LEU A 61 -7.47 8.68 14.51
CA LEU A 61 -6.07 8.63 14.93
C LEU A 61 -5.25 9.85 14.51
N TRP A 62 -5.52 10.37 13.31
CA TRP A 62 -4.75 11.44 12.68
C TRP A 62 -5.62 12.63 12.37
N GLY A 63 -6.86 12.38 11.96
CA GLY A 63 -7.80 13.40 11.54
C GLY A 63 -8.44 13.00 10.21
N ARG A 64 -9.55 13.67 9.91
CA ARG A 64 -10.36 13.35 8.73
C ARG A 64 -9.51 13.41 7.45
N ILE A 65 -9.56 12.34 6.66
CA ILE A 65 -8.96 12.32 5.31
C ILE A 65 -9.82 13.18 4.37
N THR A 66 -9.23 14.15 3.69
CA THR A 66 -9.97 15.07 2.80
C THR A 66 -9.59 14.91 1.34
N ARG A 67 -8.37 14.45 1.08
CA ARG A 67 -7.87 14.17 -0.26
C ARG A 67 -6.88 13.02 -0.23
N ILE A 68 -6.91 12.22 -1.30
CA ILE A 68 -5.86 11.25 -1.59
C ILE A 68 -5.24 11.54 -2.95
N ALA A 69 -3.99 11.13 -3.14
CA ALA A 69 -3.38 11.02 -4.45
C ALA A 69 -2.71 9.64 -4.62
N VAL A 70 -2.93 9.02 -5.78
CA VAL A 70 -2.39 7.69 -6.12
C VAL A 70 -1.86 7.68 -7.55
N ASN A 71 -0.90 6.79 -7.82
CA ASN A 71 -0.52 6.50 -9.19
C ASN A 71 -1.51 5.50 -9.80
N PRO A 72 -2.07 5.75 -11.01
CA PRO A 72 -3.09 4.88 -11.60
C PRO A 72 -2.60 3.49 -11.98
N ARG A 73 -1.28 3.24 -12.03
CA ARG A 73 -0.69 1.96 -12.44
C ARG A 73 -1.25 0.74 -11.72
N HIS A 74 -1.69 0.89 -10.48
CA HIS A 74 -2.14 -0.20 -9.63
C HIS A 74 -3.62 -0.13 -9.23
N TRP A 75 -4.33 0.90 -9.67
CA TRP A 75 -5.73 1.14 -9.34
C TRP A 75 -6.57 1.16 -10.61
N PRO A 76 -7.34 0.10 -10.90
CA PRO A 76 -8.05 -0.04 -12.17
C PRO A 76 -9.19 0.98 -12.33
N ILE A 77 -9.80 1.40 -11.22
CA ILE A 77 -10.90 2.36 -11.19
C ILE A 77 -10.55 3.47 -10.21
N LEU A 78 -10.57 4.71 -10.69
CA LEU A 78 -10.25 5.90 -9.91
C LEU A 78 -11.39 6.93 -10.05
N PRO A 79 -12.47 6.81 -9.25
CA PRO A 79 -13.49 7.83 -9.24
C PRO A 79 -12.89 9.13 -8.65
N PRO A 80 -13.21 10.32 -9.20
CA PRO A 80 -12.63 11.58 -8.72
C PRO A 80 -13.06 11.97 -7.30
N ARG A 81 -14.11 11.33 -6.79
CA ARG A 81 -14.71 11.55 -5.47
C ARG A 81 -15.20 10.22 -4.90
N ILE A 82 -14.88 9.97 -3.65
CA ILE A 82 -15.36 8.79 -2.91
C ILE A 82 -16.05 9.30 -1.65
N PHE A 83 -17.23 8.75 -1.34
CA PHE A 83 -17.94 9.06 -0.10
C PHE A 83 -17.55 8.07 0.99
N VAL A 84 -17.02 8.58 2.10
CA VAL A 84 -16.51 7.79 3.22
C VAL A 84 -16.92 8.49 4.52
N ASN A 85 -17.34 7.75 5.55
CA ASN A 85 -17.63 8.30 6.89
C ASN A 85 -18.42 9.63 6.88
N GLY A 86 -19.47 9.69 6.05
CA GLY A 86 -20.35 10.86 5.96
C GLY A 86 -19.76 12.07 5.22
N HIS A 87 -18.63 11.95 4.53
CA HIS A 87 -17.97 13.04 3.82
C HIS A 87 -17.34 12.59 2.49
N VAL A 88 -16.93 13.56 1.67
CA VAL A 88 -16.31 13.31 0.38
C VAL A 88 -14.80 13.43 0.49
N VAL A 89 -14.09 12.38 0.06
CA VAL A 89 -12.66 12.39 -0.17
C VAL A 89 -12.40 12.65 -1.66
N LYS A 90 -11.60 13.66 -1.97
CA LYS A 90 -11.18 13.94 -3.35
C LYS A 90 -10.05 12.99 -3.76
N VAL A 91 -10.15 12.39 -4.93
CA VAL A 91 -9.11 11.51 -5.47
C VAL A 91 -8.37 12.26 -6.57
N GLY A 92 -7.07 12.48 -6.37
CA GLY A 92 -6.15 12.90 -7.41
C GLY A 92 -5.35 11.71 -7.93
N TRP A 93 -4.87 11.80 -9.17
CA TRP A 93 -3.93 10.83 -9.71
C TRP A 93 -2.84 11.53 -10.50
N PHE A 94 -1.62 11.03 -10.36
CA PHE A 94 -0.45 11.57 -11.03
C PHE A 94 0.38 10.39 -11.54
N THR A 95 0.68 10.37 -12.85
CA THR A 95 1.39 9.25 -13.48
C THR A 95 2.91 9.37 -13.35
N SER A 96 3.43 10.60 -13.40
CA SER A 96 4.87 10.86 -13.53
C SER A 96 5.54 11.29 -12.22
N ASP A 97 4.82 12.03 -11.37
CA ASP A 97 5.40 12.67 -10.18
C ASP A 97 5.17 11.88 -8.89
N LEU A 98 4.31 10.85 -8.93
CA LEU A 98 3.95 10.04 -7.77
C LEU A 98 4.42 8.60 -7.95
N ASP A 99 5.12 8.09 -6.94
CA ASP A 99 5.62 6.72 -6.91
C ASP A 99 4.46 5.71 -7.12
N PRO A 100 4.61 4.71 -8.01
CA PRO A 100 3.57 3.71 -8.27
C PRO A 100 3.04 2.99 -7.03
N HIS A 101 3.88 2.83 -6.03
CA HIS A 101 3.57 2.15 -4.78
C HIS A 101 3.32 3.12 -3.63
N ALA A 102 3.13 4.42 -3.87
CA ALA A 102 2.77 5.37 -2.83
C ALA A 102 1.29 5.80 -2.92
N ILE A 103 0.70 6.04 -1.75
CA ILE A 103 -0.54 6.81 -1.59
C ILE A 103 -0.25 7.99 -0.68
N LEU A 104 -0.64 9.17 -1.15
CA LEU A 104 -0.56 10.40 -0.39
C LEU A 104 -1.94 10.67 0.20
N LEU A 105 -2.02 10.85 1.51
CA LEU A 105 -3.20 11.25 2.24
C LEU A 105 -3.04 12.70 2.72
N LEU A 106 -4.10 13.49 2.63
CA LEU A 106 -4.15 14.84 3.19
C LEU A 106 -5.31 14.96 4.16
N SER A 107 -5.02 15.63 5.28
CA SER A 107 -5.97 16.13 6.24
C SER A 107 -5.78 17.64 6.38
N TYR A 108 -6.87 18.41 6.45
CA TYR A 108 -6.78 19.86 6.68
C TYR A 108 -6.29 20.20 8.09
N THR A 109 -6.46 19.30 9.05
CA THR A 109 -6.12 19.54 10.46
C THR A 109 -4.76 18.96 10.84
N ALA A 110 -4.30 17.92 10.12
CA ALA A 110 -3.13 17.14 10.53
C ALA A 110 -2.04 17.01 9.45
N GLY A 111 -2.24 17.64 8.29
CA GLY A 111 -1.22 17.74 7.24
C GLY A 111 -1.24 16.57 6.26
N ARG A 112 -0.05 16.02 5.97
CA ARG A 112 0.17 15.02 4.91
C ARG A 112 0.76 13.74 5.49
N TRP A 113 0.31 12.60 4.94
CA TRP A 113 0.96 11.31 5.09
C TRP A 113 1.25 10.67 3.74
N ASP A 114 2.44 10.13 3.57
CA ASP A 114 2.83 9.30 2.43
C ASP A 114 3.00 7.85 2.89
N LEU A 115 2.13 6.96 2.41
CA LEU A 115 2.15 5.55 2.77
C LEU A 115 2.59 4.68 1.60
N LEU A 116 3.39 3.66 1.89
CA LEU A 116 3.64 2.56 0.97
C LEU A 116 2.36 1.73 0.79
N VAL A 117 1.92 1.56 -0.45
CA VAL A 117 0.85 0.63 -0.85
C VAL A 117 1.48 -0.71 -1.22
N ILE A 118 1.27 -1.72 -0.39
CA ILE A 118 1.69 -3.09 -0.65
C ILE A 118 0.61 -3.78 -1.49
N PRO A 119 0.91 -4.32 -2.69
CA PRO A 119 -0.07 -5.02 -3.50
C PRO A 119 -0.79 -6.14 -2.70
N PRO A 120 -2.12 -6.31 -2.84
CA PRO A 120 -2.86 -7.33 -2.12
C PRO A 120 -2.37 -8.75 -2.43
N GLU A 121 -1.75 -8.97 -3.59
CA GLU A 121 -1.17 -10.24 -4.03
C GLU A 121 0.17 -10.56 -3.36
N THR A 122 0.74 -9.62 -2.59
CA THR A 122 2.00 -9.82 -1.86
C THR A 122 1.80 -10.85 -0.75
N GLY A 123 2.66 -11.88 -0.71
CA GLY A 123 2.63 -12.90 0.34
C GLY A 123 2.82 -12.31 1.75
N ALA A 124 2.16 -12.90 2.75
CA ALA A 124 2.16 -12.38 4.11
C ALA A 124 3.56 -12.14 4.73
N PRO A 125 4.57 -13.02 4.53
CA PRO A 125 5.92 -12.76 5.04
C PRO A 125 6.57 -11.51 4.43
N SER A 126 6.42 -11.33 3.12
CA SER A 126 6.94 -10.15 2.41
C SER A 126 6.20 -8.88 2.80
N ALA A 127 4.87 -8.95 2.91
CA ALA A 127 4.05 -7.83 3.35
C ALA A 127 4.41 -7.40 4.78
N ALA A 128 4.64 -8.35 5.69
CA ALA A 128 5.07 -8.06 7.06
C ALA A 128 6.42 -7.33 7.10
N ARG A 129 7.40 -7.79 6.31
CA ARG A 129 8.71 -7.11 6.20
C ARG A 129 8.60 -5.71 5.61
N LEU A 130 7.81 -5.54 4.54
CA LEU A 130 7.56 -4.23 3.94
C LEU A 130 6.86 -3.28 4.91
N MET A 131 5.85 -3.76 5.64
CA MET A 131 5.18 -2.97 6.67
C MET A 131 6.16 -2.53 7.76
N ALA A 132 6.97 -3.45 8.28
CA ALA A 132 7.98 -3.14 9.30
C ALA A 132 9.05 -2.15 8.79
N ALA A 133 9.50 -2.30 7.54
CA ALA A 133 10.51 -1.43 6.96
C ALA A 133 9.97 0.00 6.72
N ALA A 134 8.74 0.12 6.24
CA ALA A 134 8.12 1.43 5.98
C ALA A 134 7.70 2.17 7.26
N SER A 135 7.44 1.44 8.35
CA SER A 135 7.10 2.03 9.65
C SER A 135 8.30 2.17 10.60
N ALA A 136 9.51 1.84 10.16
CA ALA A 136 10.70 1.94 10.99
C ALA A 136 11.13 3.42 11.15
N ASP A 137 11.39 3.84 12.40
CA ASP A 137 11.91 5.17 12.70
C ASP A 137 13.43 5.31 12.41
N ALA A 138 14.10 4.20 12.07
CA ALA A 138 15.53 4.13 11.85
C ALA A 138 15.84 3.53 10.47
N GLY A 139 16.63 4.26 9.69
CA GLY A 139 17.06 3.86 8.35
C GLY A 139 17.21 5.07 7.42
N PRO A 140 17.89 4.93 6.28
CA PRO A 140 17.86 5.97 5.27
C PRO A 140 16.43 6.15 4.74
N PRO A 141 16.01 7.38 4.40
CA PRO A 141 14.72 7.60 3.75
C PRO A 141 14.70 6.83 2.43
N MET A 142 13.68 6.01 2.23
CA MET A 142 13.49 5.19 1.04
C MET A 142 12.13 5.47 0.42
N THR A 143 12.11 5.55 -0.91
CA THR A 143 10.86 5.62 -1.67
C THR A 143 10.12 4.28 -1.63
N ALA A 144 8.81 4.33 -1.89
CA ALA A 144 7.98 3.13 -1.92
C ALA A 144 8.48 2.10 -2.97
N THR A 145 8.89 2.57 -4.15
CA THR A 145 9.48 1.71 -5.20
C THR A 145 10.82 1.11 -4.75
N ALA A 146 11.66 1.85 -4.02
CA ALA A 146 12.93 1.32 -3.52
C ALA A 146 12.71 0.19 -2.50
N LEU A 147 11.75 0.34 -1.58
CA LEU A 147 11.38 -0.73 -0.63
C LEU A 147 10.83 -1.97 -1.35
N MET A 148 9.92 -1.77 -2.31
CA MET A 148 9.38 -2.87 -3.12
C MET A 148 10.45 -3.60 -3.93
N THR A 149 11.44 -2.87 -4.46
CA THR A 149 12.57 -3.45 -5.20
C THR A 149 13.48 -4.26 -4.29
N ALA A 150 13.80 -3.73 -3.10
CA ALA A 150 14.61 -4.44 -2.12
C ALA A 150 13.94 -5.74 -1.64
N GLU A 151 12.63 -5.74 -1.41
CA GLU A 151 11.91 -6.95 -1.00
C GLU A 151 11.84 -8.01 -2.12
N ARG A 152 11.68 -7.58 -3.38
CA ARG A 152 11.76 -8.49 -4.54
C ARG A 152 13.13 -9.13 -4.65
N ALA A 153 14.21 -8.38 -4.44
CA ALA A 153 15.57 -8.92 -4.46
C ALA A 153 15.80 -9.95 -3.34
N ARG A 154 15.24 -9.73 -2.15
CA ARG A 154 15.30 -10.70 -1.03
C ARG A 154 14.54 -11.98 -1.32
N THR A 155 13.34 -11.87 -1.90
CA THR A 155 12.46 -13.02 -2.14
C THR A 155 12.85 -13.79 -3.41
N GLY A 156 13.50 -13.12 -4.37
CA GLY A 156 13.99 -13.70 -5.61
C GLY A 156 15.34 -14.40 -5.51
N SER A 157 15.92 -14.53 -4.31
CA SER A 157 17.13 -15.34 -4.08
C SER A 157 16.70 -16.79 -3.85
N PRO A 158 16.95 -17.72 -4.79
CA PRO A 158 16.75 -19.12 -4.54
C PRO A 158 17.93 -19.62 -3.72
N GLU A 159 17.67 -20.21 -2.56
CA GLU A 159 18.60 -21.17 -1.98
C GLU A 159 18.68 -22.37 -2.94
N ALA A 160 19.62 -22.31 -3.88
CA ALA A 160 20.04 -23.47 -4.67
C ALA A 160 21.10 -24.23 -3.86
N GLY A 161 20.62 -24.98 -2.87
CA GLY A 161 21.36 -26.08 -2.28
C GLY A 161 20.83 -27.39 -2.85
N GLU A 162 21.45 -27.87 -3.93
CA GLU A 162 21.56 -29.30 -4.22
C GLU A 162 22.85 -29.55 -5.00
N ASP A 163 23.85 -30.01 -4.24
CA ASP A 163 25.05 -30.70 -4.71
C ASP A 163 24.65 -31.98 -5.47
N GLY A 164 25.22 -32.16 -6.66
CA GLY A 164 25.01 -33.36 -7.47
C GLY A 164 25.85 -33.35 -8.75
N SER A 165 27.14 -33.67 -8.59
CA SER A 165 28.15 -33.89 -9.64
C SER A 165 27.63 -34.52 -10.95
N GLY A 166 28.13 -34.02 -12.09
CA GLY A 166 27.93 -34.71 -13.37
C GLY A 166 28.49 -34.05 -14.64
N GLY A 167 29.80 -33.82 -14.70
CA GLY A 167 30.59 -34.11 -15.91
C GLY A 167 30.56 -33.19 -17.16
N VAL A 168 31.73 -32.59 -17.42
CA VAL A 168 32.47 -32.62 -18.71
C VAL A 168 31.91 -31.89 -19.95
N LEU A 169 32.62 -30.80 -20.27
CA LEU A 169 33.20 -30.41 -21.57
C LEU A 169 32.35 -30.47 -22.85
N GLY A 170 32.20 -29.30 -23.48
CA GLY A 170 31.80 -29.15 -24.88
C GLY A 170 32.02 -27.73 -25.38
N SER A 171 33.24 -27.46 -25.84
CA SER A 171 33.65 -26.23 -26.50
C SER A 171 33.06 -26.12 -27.92
N HIS A 172 32.74 -24.89 -28.35
CA HIS A 172 33.02 -24.28 -29.68
C HIS A 172 31.88 -23.41 -30.20
N GLY A 173 32.23 -22.23 -30.72
CA GLY A 173 31.42 -21.56 -31.74
C GLY A 173 31.34 -20.05 -31.63
N ARG A 174 32.37 -19.37 -32.13
CA ARG A 174 32.36 -17.96 -32.54
C ARG A 174 31.22 -17.72 -33.53
N ASP A 175 30.49 -16.61 -33.42
CA ASP A 175 30.36 -15.69 -34.57
C ASP A 175 29.96 -14.27 -34.16
N GLN A 176 30.63 -13.31 -34.79
CA GLN A 176 30.31 -11.89 -34.78
C GLN A 176 29.38 -11.60 -35.97
N ARG A 177 28.51 -10.58 -35.88
CA ARG A 177 28.38 -9.51 -36.90
C ARG A 177 27.29 -8.48 -36.58
N ARG A 178 27.66 -7.23 -36.89
CA ARG A 178 26.92 -5.95 -36.94
C ARG A 178 25.74 -5.94 -37.93
N ALA A 179 24.73 -5.09 -37.65
CA ALA A 179 24.20 -3.96 -38.47
C ALA A 179 22.88 -3.46 -37.83
N MET A 180 22.69 -2.20 -37.38
CA MET A 180 22.44 -0.90 -38.07
C MET A 180 21.07 -0.73 -38.78
N GLY A 181 20.38 0.38 -38.46
CA GLY A 181 19.26 0.99 -39.21
C GLY A 181 17.92 0.87 -38.47
N THR A 182 17.13 1.92 -38.19
CA THR A 182 17.12 3.35 -38.55
C THR A 182 16.31 4.10 -37.51
#